data_AF-A0A839QYV9-F1
#
_entry.id   AF-A0A839QYV9-F1
#
_cell.length_a   1.000
_cell.length_b   1.000
_cell.length_c   1.000
_cell.angle_alpha   90.00
_cell.angle_beta   90.00
_cell.angle_gamma   90.00
#
_symmetry.space_group_name_H-M   'P 1'
#
loop_
_entity.id
_entity.type
_entity.pdbx_description
1 polymer ?
#
loop_
_entity_poly.entity_id
_entity_poly.type
_entity_poly.pdbx_seq_one_letter_code
_entity_poly.pdbx_strand_id
1 'polypeptide(L)'
;MSEPILTERLQLRPLAHTDLPVLWRLHSDPRAFEHDAIPELGAVDQMQRVLAQWLAHARRDHYGYFLVTTHDGEPVGAAGLSGMDVAGETVANLYVRLFPDQWRQGYALEALSAVLAAADRSRSLDPDTPYPSDAVVITAVQNTPMRRLAEQLGFHETGEEDPTAGFEHVLLRRPVGLAAPADRPAPAGRFAPSPSGDFHLGNLRTGILAWFFARATHRRFVMRVEDLDRVRPGAEQRQLEDLRAVGIEWDEPLVRQSERTGLYDEAARRLAERGLVYECYCTRREIQEAPSAPHAAPGAYPGTCRDLTEAEREAGRAKVADLNREPALRLRADVSTYRVRDRFAGSVEGAVDDIVLRRGDGVWAYNLVSVVDDCAFAVDQIVRADDLLASAPRQAHLTALLQEVWPSLWGRDVPGWEGAARSGRTADGGSSAGGGEAADGAAPWPEIEYIHVPLALNTNGQRLAKRDGAVTLRDRLDAGESIADVVDRIGRSLGVEHARSAADIAAALDPSAGPGTEWVLEPWVVDLPATPPGA
;
A
#
# COMPACT_ATOMS: atom_id res chain seq x y z
N MET A 1 -6.67 -30.90 14.07
CA MET A 1 -5.27 -30.50 13.82
C MET A 1 -5.22 -29.92 12.44
N SER A 2 -4.66 -28.72 12.33
CA SER A 2 -4.77 -27.78 11.21
C SER A 2 -4.26 -28.36 9.90
N GLU A 3 -4.93 -28.02 8.81
CA GLU A 3 -4.41 -28.17 7.46
C GLU A 3 -3.05 -27.46 7.33
N PRO A 4 -2.16 -27.91 6.42
CA PRO A 4 -0.93 -27.20 6.15
C PRO A 4 -1.21 -25.75 5.75
N ILE A 5 -0.40 -24.81 6.25
CA ILE A 5 -0.47 -23.42 5.82
C ILE A 5 0.36 -23.29 4.54
N LEU A 6 -0.27 -22.82 3.47
CA LEU A 6 0.40 -22.56 2.20
C LEU A 6 0.70 -21.06 2.07
N THR A 7 1.90 -20.76 1.60
CA THR A 7 2.33 -19.41 1.24
C THR A 7 2.78 -19.40 -0.22
N GLU A 8 3.26 -18.25 -0.71
CA GLU A 8 3.76 -18.13 -2.09
C GLU A 8 4.83 -19.17 -2.40
N ARG A 9 5.80 -19.35 -1.50
CA ARG A 9 6.98 -20.20 -1.73
C ARG A 9 7.08 -21.39 -0.78
N LEU A 10 6.33 -21.40 0.32
CA LEU A 10 6.47 -22.36 1.40
C LEU A 10 5.19 -23.15 1.67
N GLN A 11 5.41 -24.33 2.25
CA GLN A 11 4.40 -25.14 2.88
C GLN A 11 4.80 -25.37 4.34
N LEU A 12 3.90 -25.04 5.27
CA LEU A 12 4.07 -25.24 6.70
C LEU A 12 3.12 -26.34 7.14
N ARG A 13 3.65 -27.54 7.40
CA ARG A 13 2.85 -28.66 7.88
C ARG A 13 3.10 -28.92 9.38
N PRO A 14 2.07 -29.34 10.15
CA PRO A 14 2.29 -29.70 11.56
C PRO A 14 3.43 -30.72 11.71
N LEU A 15 4.22 -30.56 12.77
CA LEU A 15 5.28 -31.51 13.08
C LEU A 15 4.75 -32.92 13.36
N ALA A 16 5.55 -33.92 13.04
CA ALA A 16 5.31 -35.33 13.31
C ALA A 16 6.56 -36.00 13.90
N HIS A 17 6.41 -37.18 14.50
CA HIS A 17 7.55 -37.94 15.03
C HIS A 17 8.58 -38.29 13.94
N THR A 18 8.12 -38.43 12.69
CA THR A 18 8.95 -38.69 11.50
C THR A 18 9.91 -37.55 11.16
N ASP A 19 9.73 -36.36 11.73
CA ASP A 19 10.56 -35.19 11.44
C ASP A 19 11.85 -35.15 12.28
N LEU A 20 12.03 -36.10 13.20
CA LEU A 20 13.20 -36.20 14.06
C LEU A 20 14.54 -36.11 13.30
N PRO A 21 14.75 -36.78 12.15
CA PRO A 21 16.02 -36.67 11.42
C PRO A 21 16.30 -35.27 10.89
N VAL A 22 15.28 -34.57 10.39
CA VAL A 22 15.40 -33.20 9.85
C VAL A 22 15.64 -32.21 10.98
N LEU A 23 14.87 -32.33 12.06
CA LEU A 23 15.02 -31.47 13.23
C LEU A 23 16.35 -31.69 13.94
N TRP A 24 16.84 -32.94 14.00
CA TRP A 24 18.17 -33.24 14.51
C TRP A 24 19.24 -32.57 13.66
N ARG A 25 19.18 -32.71 12.32
CA ARG A 25 20.11 -32.04 11.41
C ARG A 25 20.15 -30.53 11.62
N LEU A 26 18.98 -29.92 11.87
CA LEU A 26 18.86 -28.48 12.14
C LEU A 26 19.44 -28.11 13.51
N HIS A 27 19.11 -28.88 14.55
CA HIS A 27 19.43 -28.56 15.94
C HIS A 27 20.80 -29.05 16.39
N SER A 28 21.52 -29.82 15.57
CA SER A 28 22.91 -30.22 15.79
C SER A 28 23.91 -29.40 14.97
N ASP A 29 23.45 -28.45 14.14
CA ASP A 29 24.32 -27.58 13.35
C ASP A 29 24.66 -26.32 14.19
N PRO A 30 25.91 -26.13 14.62
CA PRO A 30 26.29 -24.97 15.43
C PRO A 30 26.01 -23.63 14.75
N ARG A 31 26.02 -23.59 13.40
CA ARG A 31 25.71 -22.37 12.64
C ARG A 31 24.26 -21.95 12.83
N ALA A 32 23.35 -22.90 13.01
CA ALA A 32 21.95 -22.60 13.29
C ALA A 32 21.75 -21.97 14.69
N PHE A 33 22.78 -21.98 15.55
CA PHE A 33 22.79 -21.38 16.90
C PHE A 33 23.71 -20.16 17.00
N GLU A 34 24.26 -19.64 15.89
CA GLU A 34 25.20 -18.51 15.87
C GLU A 34 24.69 -17.28 16.64
N HIS A 35 23.37 -17.08 16.70
CA HIS A 35 22.71 -15.95 17.35
C HIS A 35 21.94 -16.31 18.62
N ASP A 36 21.93 -17.59 19.01
CA ASP A 36 21.27 -18.04 20.23
C ASP A 36 22.16 -17.82 21.47
N ALA A 37 21.52 -17.70 22.63
CA ALA A 37 22.22 -17.71 23.92
C ALA A 37 22.49 -19.14 24.45
N ILE A 38 21.98 -20.15 23.76
CA ILE A 38 22.12 -21.57 24.10
C ILE A 38 22.91 -22.31 23.02
N PRO A 39 23.67 -23.37 23.37
CA PRO A 39 24.38 -24.18 22.39
C PRO A 39 23.44 -25.13 21.64
N GLU A 40 23.94 -25.68 20.54
CA GLU A 40 23.30 -26.75 19.78
C GLU A 40 23.14 -28.04 20.60
N LEU A 41 22.28 -28.94 20.10
CA LEU A 41 22.07 -30.24 20.73
C LEU A 41 23.21 -31.21 20.39
N GLY A 42 23.75 -31.84 21.42
CA GLY A 42 24.86 -32.80 21.30
C GLY A 42 24.42 -34.26 21.09
N ALA A 43 23.13 -34.59 21.27
CA ALA A 43 22.63 -35.95 21.09
C ALA A 43 21.20 -36.01 20.54
N VAL A 44 20.92 -37.01 19.67
CA VAL A 44 19.60 -37.27 19.08
C VAL A 44 18.51 -37.40 20.15
N ASP A 45 18.82 -38.04 21.28
CA ASP A 45 17.85 -38.23 22.37
C ASP A 45 17.40 -36.91 22.99
N GLN A 46 18.25 -35.86 22.95
CA GLN A 46 17.85 -34.52 23.38
C GLN A 46 16.80 -33.95 22.42
N MET A 47 17.01 -34.07 21.10
CA MET A 47 16.05 -33.61 20.10
C MET A 47 14.75 -34.42 20.16
N GLN A 48 14.83 -35.72 20.41
CA GLN A 48 13.64 -36.55 20.59
C GLN A 48 12.78 -36.08 21.77
N ARG A 49 13.40 -35.68 22.89
CA ARG A 49 12.68 -35.09 24.03
C ARG A 49 12.05 -33.74 23.69
N VAL A 50 12.78 -32.88 23.00
CA VAL A 50 12.27 -31.56 22.55
C VAL A 50 11.08 -31.73 21.61
N LEU A 51 11.19 -32.60 20.60
CA LEU A 51 10.10 -32.90 19.67
C LEU A 51 8.87 -33.48 20.39
N ALA A 52 9.08 -34.41 21.33
CA ALA A 52 7.98 -34.98 22.12
C ALA A 52 7.24 -33.90 22.93
N GLN A 53 7.98 -32.92 23.49
CA GLN A 53 7.40 -31.78 24.20
C GLN A 53 6.61 -30.87 23.25
N TRP A 54 7.16 -30.52 22.09
CA TRP A 54 6.48 -29.70 21.09
C TRP A 54 5.17 -30.32 20.61
N LEU A 55 5.15 -31.64 20.39
CA LEU A 55 3.95 -32.37 20.00
C LEU A 55 2.93 -32.53 21.15
N ALA A 56 3.39 -32.50 22.40
CA ALA A 56 2.49 -32.43 23.56
C ALA A 56 1.85 -31.04 23.67
N HIS A 57 2.63 -29.96 23.50
CA HIS A 57 2.12 -28.59 23.47
C HIS A 57 1.10 -28.41 22.35
N ALA A 58 1.41 -28.84 21.13
CA ALA A 58 0.49 -28.73 19.99
C ALA A 58 -0.87 -29.40 20.22
N ARG A 59 -0.89 -30.51 20.97
CA ARG A 59 -2.13 -31.22 21.34
C ARG A 59 -2.89 -30.53 22.46
N ARG A 60 -2.19 -29.93 23.41
CA ARG A 60 -2.76 -29.22 24.56
C ARG A 60 -3.34 -27.86 24.14
N ASP A 61 -2.58 -27.12 23.33
CA ASP A 61 -2.82 -25.71 23.05
C ASP A 61 -3.58 -25.52 21.72
N HIS A 62 -3.75 -26.58 20.92
CA HIS A 62 -4.37 -26.56 19.59
C HIS A 62 -3.64 -25.71 18.52
N TYR A 63 -2.50 -25.13 18.87
CA TYR A 63 -1.51 -24.53 17.97
C TYR A 63 -0.12 -25.03 18.32
N GLY A 64 0.81 -25.00 17.37
CA GLY A 64 2.13 -25.59 17.57
C GLY A 64 3.15 -25.16 16.52
N TYR A 65 4.26 -25.88 16.51
CA TYR A 65 5.29 -25.72 15.50
C TYR A 65 5.01 -26.56 14.25
N PHE A 66 5.50 -26.04 13.13
CA PHE A 66 5.38 -26.59 11.80
C PHE A 66 6.78 -26.93 11.26
N LEU A 67 6.86 -27.98 10.45
CA LEU A 67 7.97 -28.13 9.52
C LEU A 67 7.72 -27.19 8.34
N VAL A 68 8.72 -26.39 8.01
CA VAL A 68 8.71 -25.48 6.86
C VAL A 68 9.44 -26.15 5.71
N THR A 69 8.76 -26.31 4.57
CA THR A 69 9.35 -26.80 3.32
C THR A 69 9.08 -25.84 2.18
N THR A 70 9.85 -25.92 1.10
CA THR A 70 9.41 -25.40 -0.21
C THR A 70 8.25 -26.22 -0.75
N HIS A 71 7.57 -25.74 -1.79
CA HIS A 71 6.50 -26.51 -2.47
C HIS A 71 7.02 -27.82 -3.10
N ASP A 72 8.31 -27.88 -3.45
CA ASP A 72 8.96 -29.09 -3.96
C ASP A 72 9.36 -30.07 -2.84
N GLY A 73 9.07 -29.73 -1.58
CA GLY A 73 9.30 -30.59 -0.41
C GLY A 73 10.69 -30.47 0.20
N GLU A 74 11.51 -29.50 -0.21
CA GLU A 74 12.83 -29.28 0.38
C GLU A 74 12.68 -28.69 1.81
N PRO A 75 13.30 -29.30 2.85
CA PRO A 75 13.20 -28.78 4.21
C PRO A 75 13.96 -27.46 4.38
N VAL A 76 13.23 -26.40 4.76
CA VAL A 76 13.77 -25.06 5.02
C VAL A 76 14.08 -24.85 6.50
N GLY A 77 13.24 -25.40 7.39
CA GLY A 77 13.40 -25.24 8.83
C GLY A 77 12.15 -25.59 9.62
N ALA A 78 12.01 -24.99 10.80
CA ALA A 78 10.83 -25.09 11.65
C ALA A 78 10.39 -23.70 12.12
N ALA A 79 9.08 -23.48 12.22
CA ALA A 79 8.50 -22.23 12.69
C ALA A 79 7.15 -22.47 13.35
N GLY A 80 6.71 -21.59 14.25
CA GLY A 80 5.36 -21.64 14.80
C GLY A 80 5.22 -20.97 16.16
N LEU A 81 4.20 -21.39 16.90
CA LEU A 81 3.86 -20.85 18.22
C LEU A 81 3.77 -21.98 19.25
N SER A 82 4.15 -21.69 20.49
CA SER A 82 3.95 -22.58 21.65
C SER A 82 3.50 -21.77 22.85
N GLY A 83 2.59 -22.30 23.68
CA GLY A 83 2.23 -21.67 24.94
C GLY A 83 3.44 -21.58 25.88
N MET A 84 3.57 -20.45 26.57
CA MET A 84 4.58 -20.16 27.59
C MET A 84 3.98 -19.22 28.64
N ASP A 85 4.39 -19.35 29.89
CA ASP A 85 4.01 -18.39 30.93
C ASP A 85 5.08 -17.31 31.08
N VAL A 86 4.68 -16.05 30.96
CA VAL A 86 5.52 -14.85 31.15
C VAL A 86 4.83 -13.98 32.20
N ALA A 87 5.52 -13.66 33.30
CA ALA A 87 4.99 -12.82 34.39
C ALA A 87 3.62 -13.25 34.95
N GLY A 88 3.29 -14.54 34.91
CA GLY A 88 2.01 -15.09 35.38
C GLY A 88 0.87 -15.06 34.35
N GLU A 89 1.17 -14.65 33.11
CA GLU A 89 0.26 -14.67 31.97
C GLU A 89 0.71 -15.73 30.95
N THR A 90 -0.24 -16.53 30.44
CA THR A 90 0.03 -17.47 29.35
C THR A 90 0.04 -16.71 28.02
N VAL A 91 1.18 -16.69 27.35
CA VAL A 91 1.45 -16.06 26.04
C VAL A 91 1.82 -17.09 24.98
N ALA A 92 1.72 -16.71 23.70
CA ALA A 92 2.17 -17.52 22.57
C ALA A 92 3.61 -17.17 22.18
N ASN A 93 4.58 -18.00 22.56
CA ASN A 93 5.98 -17.79 22.18
C ASN A 93 6.20 -18.13 20.70
N LEU A 94 6.64 -17.15 19.92
CA LEU A 94 6.94 -17.26 18.51
C LEU A 94 8.36 -17.82 18.32
N TYR A 95 8.47 -18.84 17.49
CA TYR A 95 9.72 -19.55 17.23
C TYR A 95 9.96 -19.68 15.72
N VAL A 96 11.21 -19.46 15.31
CA VAL A 96 11.72 -19.83 13.99
C VAL A 96 13.15 -20.33 14.09
N ARG A 97 13.49 -21.37 13.33
CA ARG A 97 14.87 -21.77 13.07
C ARG A 97 14.95 -22.35 11.67
N LEU A 98 15.77 -21.74 10.82
CA LEU A 98 15.98 -22.16 9.45
C LEU A 98 17.39 -22.73 9.27
N PHE A 99 17.57 -23.62 8.30
CA PHE A 99 18.92 -24.05 7.92
C PHE A 99 19.74 -22.82 7.45
N PRO A 100 21.04 -22.72 7.80
CA PRO A 100 21.85 -21.54 7.49
C PRO A 100 21.94 -21.14 6.01
N ASP A 101 21.90 -22.12 5.11
CA ASP A 101 21.86 -21.96 3.65
C ASP A 101 20.53 -21.37 3.14
N GLN A 102 19.48 -21.39 3.96
CA GLN A 102 18.17 -20.82 3.67
C GLN A 102 17.98 -19.40 4.23
N TRP A 103 18.98 -18.87 4.94
CA TRP A 103 18.94 -17.52 5.47
C TRP A 103 18.98 -16.48 4.35
N ARG A 104 18.49 -15.26 4.64
CA ARG A 104 18.48 -14.10 3.72
C ARG A 104 17.64 -14.30 2.44
N GLN A 105 16.80 -15.33 2.38
CA GLN A 105 15.84 -15.55 1.28
C GLN A 105 14.42 -15.02 1.57
N GLY A 106 14.21 -14.46 2.77
CA GLY A 106 12.90 -13.95 3.22
C GLY A 106 11.96 -15.02 3.80
N TYR A 107 12.37 -16.29 3.86
CA TYR A 107 11.52 -17.39 4.35
C TYR A 107 11.09 -17.27 5.80
N ALA A 108 11.91 -16.67 6.68
CA ALA A 108 11.54 -16.48 8.07
C ALA A 108 10.36 -15.50 8.21
N LEU A 109 10.37 -14.39 7.46
CA LEU A 109 9.29 -13.42 7.43
C LEU A 109 8.02 -14.03 6.86
N GLU A 110 8.12 -14.75 5.75
CA GLU A 110 6.99 -15.42 5.10
C GLU A 110 6.35 -16.46 6.02
N ALA A 111 7.16 -17.34 6.61
CA ALA A 111 6.70 -18.40 7.51
C ALA A 111 6.03 -17.82 8.77
N LEU A 112 6.66 -16.84 9.42
CA LEU A 112 6.12 -16.26 10.65
C LEU A 112 4.89 -15.38 10.41
N SER A 113 4.84 -14.64 9.30
CA SER A 113 3.63 -13.91 8.90
C SER A 113 2.45 -14.87 8.72
N ALA A 114 2.68 -16.02 8.09
CA ALA A 114 1.65 -17.03 7.86
C ALA A 114 1.18 -17.71 9.16
N VAL A 115 2.11 -18.03 10.06
CA VAL A 115 1.82 -18.57 11.41
C VAL A 115 0.96 -17.60 12.21
N LEU A 116 1.36 -16.32 12.26
CA LEU A 116 0.65 -15.29 13.01
C LEU A 116 -0.73 -15.01 12.40
N ALA A 117 -0.85 -14.96 11.07
CA ALA A 117 -2.15 -14.83 10.42
C ALA A 117 -3.08 -16.02 10.70
N ALA A 118 -2.55 -17.25 10.80
CA ALA A 118 -3.32 -18.42 11.18
C ALA A 118 -3.77 -18.38 12.65
N ALA A 119 -2.91 -17.89 13.54
CA ALA A 119 -3.22 -17.64 14.94
C ALA A 119 -4.34 -16.60 15.09
N ASP A 120 -4.20 -15.46 14.41
CA ASP A 120 -5.17 -14.36 14.42
C ASP A 120 -6.56 -14.84 13.95
N ARG A 121 -6.62 -15.60 12.84
CA ARG A 121 -7.87 -16.20 12.34
C ARG A 121 -8.50 -17.18 13.32
N SER A 122 -7.68 -17.99 13.99
CA SER A 122 -8.18 -19.00 14.93
C SER A 122 -8.86 -18.36 16.14
N ARG A 123 -8.31 -17.25 16.66
CA ARG A 123 -8.92 -16.47 17.75
C ARG A 123 -10.17 -15.69 17.29
N SER A 124 -10.21 -15.21 16.05
CA SER A 124 -11.37 -14.48 15.51
C SER A 124 -12.60 -15.38 15.26
N LEU A 125 -12.41 -16.65 14.90
CA LEU A 125 -13.51 -17.57 14.59
C LEU A 125 -14.22 -18.11 15.83
N ASP A 126 -13.52 -18.17 16.97
CA ASP A 126 -14.07 -18.61 18.25
C ASP A 126 -13.34 -17.89 19.40
N PRO A 127 -13.91 -16.79 19.93
CA PRO A 127 -13.32 -16.04 21.04
C PRO A 127 -13.14 -16.86 22.33
N ASP A 128 -13.88 -17.98 22.46
CA ASP A 128 -13.82 -18.88 23.61
C ASP A 128 -12.76 -19.98 23.44
N THR A 129 -12.16 -20.11 22.25
CA THR A 129 -10.99 -20.99 22.05
C THR A 129 -9.81 -20.43 22.87
N PRO A 130 -9.15 -21.25 23.71
CA PRO A 130 -8.05 -20.81 24.59
C PRO A 130 -6.79 -20.51 23.76
N TYR A 131 -6.80 -19.38 23.08
CA TYR A 131 -5.64 -18.81 22.39
C TYR A 131 -5.11 -17.63 23.22
N PRO A 132 -3.80 -17.56 23.51
CA PRO A 132 -3.23 -16.43 24.25
C PRO A 132 -3.57 -15.08 23.63
N SER A 133 -3.78 -14.06 24.45
CA SER A 133 -4.07 -12.71 23.95
C SER A 133 -2.89 -12.05 23.25
N ASP A 134 -1.70 -12.53 23.55
CA ASP A 134 -0.44 -11.94 23.15
C ASP A 134 0.54 -13.01 22.67
N ALA A 135 1.33 -12.63 21.66
CA ALA A 135 2.50 -13.36 21.23
C ALA A 135 3.74 -12.64 21.73
N VAL A 136 4.77 -13.41 22.05
CA VAL A 136 6.07 -12.90 22.46
C VAL A 136 7.18 -13.48 21.59
N VAL A 137 8.22 -12.68 21.39
CA VAL A 137 9.52 -13.12 20.88
C VAL A 137 10.52 -12.88 22.00
N ILE A 138 11.13 -13.96 22.49
CA ILE A 138 12.26 -13.89 23.43
C ILE A 138 13.51 -14.24 22.66
N THR A 139 14.47 -13.32 22.59
CA THR A 139 15.69 -13.51 21.82
C THR A 139 16.88 -12.82 22.47
N ALA A 140 18.09 -13.35 22.27
CA ALA A 140 19.32 -12.76 22.80
C ALA A 140 19.51 -11.32 22.28
N VAL A 141 20.08 -10.43 23.10
CA VAL A 141 20.25 -9.00 22.78
C VAL A 141 21.04 -8.81 21.47
N GLN A 142 22.04 -9.66 21.23
CA GLN A 142 22.88 -9.64 20.04
C GLN A 142 22.20 -10.18 18.77
N ASN A 143 21.05 -10.85 18.88
CA ASN A 143 20.33 -11.41 17.73
C ASN A 143 19.56 -10.31 16.97
N THR A 144 20.34 -9.42 16.35
CA THR A 144 19.84 -8.29 15.56
C THR A 144 18.93 -8.73 14.41
N PRO A 145 19.19 -9.85 13.69
CA PRO A 145 18.27 -10.33 12.66
C PRO A 145 16.87 -10.66 13.19
N MET A 146 16.77 -11.38 14.32
CA MET A 146 15.47 -11.73 14.90
C MET A 146 14.73 -10.50 15.45
N ARG A 147 15.45 -9.55 16.05
CA ARG A 147 14.85 -8.29 16.54
C ARG A 147 14.23 -7.48 15.40
N ARG A 148 14.95 -7.28 14.30
CA ARG A 148 14.41 -6.59 13.10
C ARG A 148 13.22 -7.33 12.50
N LEU A 149 13.29 -8.65 12.45
CA LEU A 149 12.18 -9.48 11.98
C LEU A 149 10.94 -9.34 12.87
N ALA A 150 11.12 -9.32 14.20
CA ALA A 150 10.04 -9.12 15.15
C ALA A 150 9.41 -7.72 15.00
N GLU A 151 10.21 -6.67 14.84
CA GLU A 151 9.71 -5.30 14.56
C GLU A 151 8.89 -5.24 13.26
N GLN A 152 9.37 -5.88 12.18
CA GLN A 152 8.62 -6.00 10.92
C GLN A 152 7.28 -6.73 11.09
N LEU A 153 7.21 -7.68 12.03
CA LEU A 153 6.00 -8.43 12.37
C LEU A 153 5.12 -7.72 13.42
N GLY A 154 5.43 -6.47 13.76
CA GLY A 154 4.65 -5.63 14.67
C GLY A 154 4.87 -5.93 16.16
N PHE A 155 5.97 -6.58 16.52
CA PHE A 155 6.36 -6.73 17.92
C PHE A 155 7.12 -5.49 18.42
N HIS A 156 6.91 -5.16 19.69
CA HIS A 156 7.59 -4.05 20.35
C HIS A 156 8.35 -4.55 21.57
N GLU A 157 9.57 -4.06 21.76
CA GLU A 157 10.38 -4.38 22.94
C GLU A 157 9.66 -3.91 24.21
N THR A 158 9.57 -4.81 25.19
CA THR A 158 8.97 -4.55 26.49
C THR A 158 10.08 -4.44 27.54
N GLY A 159 9.85 -3.64 28.58
CA GLY A 159 10.76 -3.55 29.73
C GLY A 159 10.52 -4.65 30.77
N GLU A 160 9.86 -5.75 30.40
CA GLU A 160 9.47 -6.82 31.33
C GLU A 160 10.63 -7.76 31.64
N GLU A 161 10.71 -8.22 32.90
CA GLU A 161 11.73 -9.17 33.35
C GLU A 161 11.37 -10.62 32.97
N ASP A 162 12.41 -11.37 32.66
CA ASP A 162 12.42 -12.70 32.05
C ASP A 162 11.94 -13.86 32.95
N PRO A 163 11.15 -14.81 32.42
CA PRO A 163 10.99 -16.13 33.02
C PRO A 163 12.15 -17.12 32.75
N THR A 164 13.01 -16.90 31.74
CA THR A 164 14.12 -17.80 31.34
C THR A 164 15.48 -17.43 31.93
N ALA A 165 15.55 -17.39 33.27
CA ALA A 165 16.78 -17.08 34.02
C ALA A 165 18.06 -17.74 33.47
N GLY A 166 18.99 -16.94 32.92
CA GLY A 166 20.31 -17.45 32.53
C GLY A 166 21.19 -16.57 31.64
N PHE A 167 20.62 -15.70 30.80
CA PHE A 167 21.37 -14.87 29.84
C PHE A 167 20.68 -13.53 29.55
N GLU A 168 21.41 -12.52 29.05
CA GLU A 168 20.83 -11.26 28.57
C GLU A 168 20.01 -11.49 27.28
N HIS A 169 18.75 -11.08 27.31
CA HIS A 169 17.80 -11.20 26.19
C HIS A 169 16.86 -10.00 26.19
N VAL A 170 16.08 -9.87 25.12
CA VAL A 170 14.97 -8.93 25.00
C VAL A 170 13.67 -9.69 24.81
N LEU A 171 12.60 -9.21 25.43
CA LEU A 171 11.25 -9.69 25.20
C LEU A 171 10.49 -8.66 24.38
N LEU A 172 10.09 -9.05 23.17
CA LEU A 172 9.20 -8.26 22.34
C LEU A 172 7.80 -8.86 22.39
N ARG A 173 6.76 -8.04 22.51
CA ARG A 173 5.36 -8.49 22.60
C ARG A 173 4.52 -7.83 21.50
N ARG A 174 3.51 -8.56 21.03
CA ARG A 174 2.37 -8.02 20.27
C ARG A 174 1.07 -8.75 20.65
N PRO A 175 -0.09 -8.11 20.52
CA PRO A 175 -1.37 -8.80 20.60
C PRO A 175 -1.55 -9.85 19.49
N VAL A 176 -2.28 -10.92 19.79
CA VAL A 176 -2.70 -11.98 18.85
C VAL A 176 -4.22 -11.99 18.77
N GLY A 177 -4.82 -12.12 17.59
CA GLY A 177 -6.29 -12.08 17.40
C GLY A 177 -6.94 -10.71 17.60
N LEU A 178 -6.15 -9.69 17.90
CA LEU A 178 -6.23 -8.51 17.04
C LEU A 178 -5.59 -8.95 15.73
N ALA A 179 -6.39 -9.48 14.81
CA ALA A 179 -6.00 -9.39 13.42
C ALA A 179 -5.51 -7.94 13.18
N ALA A 180 -4.42 -7.73 12.44
CA ALA A 180 -4.43 -6.53 11.60
C ALA A 180 -5.78 -6.62 10.89
N PRO A 181 -6.75 -5.74 11.20
CA PRO A 181 -8.14 -6.13 11.26
C PRO A 181 -8.50 -6.98 10.05
N ALA A 182 -9.09 -8.16 10.25
CA ALA A 182 -9.64 -8.90 9.12
C ALA A 182 -10.72 -8.07 8.38
N ASP A 183 -11.16 -6.97 9.00
CA ASP A 183 -11.97 -5.88 8.45
C ASP A 183 -11.18 -4.72 7.84
N ARG A 184 -9.84 -4.65 7.99
CA ARG A 184 -9.05 -3.65 7.30
C ARG A 184 -8.71 -4.20 5.93
N PRO A 185 -9.17 -3.54 4.86
CA PRO A 185 -8.76 -3.88 3.50
C PRO A 185 -7.23 -3.96 3.41
N ALA A 186 -6.71 -4.95 2.68
CA ALA A 186 -5.27 -5.12 2.50
C ALA A 186 -4.65 -3.82 1.93
N PRO A 187 -3.51 -3.35 2.47
CA PRO A 187 -2.89 -2.10 2.05
C PRO A 187 -2.52 -2.15 0.56
N ALA A 188 -2.53 -0.98 -0.07
CA ALA A 188 -2.33 -0.87 -1.50
C ALA A 188 -1.41 0.31 -1.88
N GLY A 189 -0.49 0.03 -2.80
CA GLY A 189 0.06 1.03 -3.69
C GLY A 189 -0.81 1.15 -4.94
N ARG A 190 -0.62 2.22 -5.71
CA ARG A 190 -1.36 2.41 -6.96
C ARG A 190 -0.61 3.16 -8.05
N PHE A 191 -0.99 2.88 -9.29
CA PHE A 191 -0.68 3.72 -10.44
C PHE A 191 -1.99 4.20 -11.08
N ALA A 192 -2.14 5.54 -11.17
CA ALA A 192 -3.40 6.18 -11.53
C ALA A 192 -3.27 7.12 -12.75
N PRO A 193 -3.07 6.59 -13.97
CA PRO A 193 -2.94 7.42 -15.17
C PRO A 193 -4.27 7.87 -15.76
N SER A 194 -4.27 9.07 -16.35
CA SER A 194 -5.37 9.54 -17.21
C SER A 194 -5.18 9.05 -18.67
N PRO A 195 -6.23 8.55 -19.35
CA PRO A 195 -6.15 8.08 -20.72
C PRO A 195 -6.23 9.23 -21.75
N SER A 196 -5.49 10.32 -21.52
CA SER A 196 -5.47 11.52 -22.38
C SER A 196 -4.52 11.39 -23.59
N GLY A 197 -3.68 10.36 -23.60
CA GLY A 197 -2.64 10.13 -24.60
C GLY A 197 -1.91 8.81 -24.35
N ASP A 198 -0.92 8.51 -25.19
CA ASP A 198 -0.06 7.34 -25.00
C ASP A 198 0.98 7.65 -23.89
N PHE A 199 1.53 6.63 -23.23
CA PHE A 199 2.54 6.88 -22.20
C PHE A 199 3.84 7.39 -22.81
N HIS A 200 4.32 8.51 -22.28
CA HIS A 200 5.71 8.91 -22.48
C HIS A 200 6.60 8.03 -21.59
N LEU A 201 7.90 7.96 -21.87
CA LEU A 201 8.84 7.17 -21.08
C LEU A 201 8.84 7.55 -19.58
N GLY A 202 8.60 8.82 -19.25
CA GLY A 202 8.42 9.27 -17.88
C GLY A 202 7.23 8.61 -17.17
N ASN A 203 6.11 8.42 -17.86
CA ASN A 203 4.95 7.73 -17.30
C ASN A 203 5.26 6.26 -17.01
N LEU A 204 5.95 5.57 -17.93
CA LEU A 204 6.38 4.18 -17.73
C LEU A 204 7.36 4.05 -16.57
N ARG A 205 8.34 4.97 -16.46
CA ARG A 205 9.26 5.02 -15.31
C ARG A 205 8.51 5.18 -13.99
N THR A 206 7.55 6.10 -13.91
CA THR A 206 6.72 6.27 -12.70
C THR A 206 5.87 5.02 -12.42
N GLY A 207 5.33 4.36 -13.45
CA GLY A 207 4.59 3.10 -13.32
C GLY A 207 5.45 1.96 -12.77
N ILE A 208 6.68 1.80 -13.28
CA ILE A 208 7.66 0.82 -12.78
C ILE A 208 8.00 1.08 -11.31
N LEU A 209 8.24 2.34 -10.94
CA LEU A 209 8.53 2.70 -9.54
C LEU A 209 7.33 2.47 -8.63
N ALA A 210 6.12 2.81 -9.08
CA ALA A 210 4.89 2.56 -8.32
C ALA A 210 4.68 1.07 -8.05
N TRP A 211 4.91 0.25 -9.07
CA TRP A 211 4.85 -1.20 -8.98
C TRP A 211 5.93 -1.79 -8.07
N PHE A 212 7.18 -1.32 -8.22
CA PHE A 212 8.30 -1.72 -7.37
C PHE A 212 8.02 -1.45 -5.89
N PHE A 213 7.62 -0.22 -5.52
CA PHE A 213 7.38 0.12 -4.11
C PHE A 213 6.23 -0.69 -3.51
N ALA A 214 5.17 -0.95 -4.28
CA ALA A 214 4.06 -1.78 -3.82
C ALA A 214 4.55 -3.22 -3.54
N ARG A 215 5.25 -3.86 -4.49
CA ARG A 215 5.76 -5.23 -4.31
C ARG A 215 6.80 -5.35 -3.21
N ALA A 216 7.72 -4.39 -3.14
CA ALA A 216 8.76 -4.32 -2.11
C ALA A 216 8.21 -4.23 -0.68
N THR A 217 6.98 -3.71 -0.54
CA THR A 217 6.30 -3.56 0.75
C THR A 217 5.11 -4.51 0.91
N HIS A 218 5.02 -5.54 0.06
CA HIS A 218 3.95 -6.55 0.07
C HIS A 218 2.54 -5.95 0.03
N ARG A 219 2.38 -4.81 -0.63
CA ARG A 219 1.08 -4.17 -0.88
C ARG A 219 0.47 -4.70 -2.16
N ARG A 220 -0.86 -4.62 -2.24
CA ARG A 220 -1.56 -4.71 -3.52
C ARG A 220 -1.09 -3.58 -4.44
N PHE A 221 -1.12 -3.82 -5.75
CA PHE A 221 -0.86 -2.82 -6.76
C PHE A 221 -2.12 -2.54 -7.58
N VAL A 222 -2.81 -1.46 -7.20
CA VAL A 222 -4.06 -1.03 -7.83
C VAL A 222 -3.76 -0.24 -9.11
N MET A 223 -4.37 -0.65 -10.21
CA MET A 223 -4.38 0.11 -11.45
C MET A 223 -5.69 0.91 -11.58
N ARG A 224 -5.59 2.24 -11.71
CA ARG A 224 -6.76 3.14 -11.82
C ARG A 224 -6.68 4.03 -13.05
N VAL A 225 -7.68 3.95 -13.92
CA VAL A 225 -7.86 4.82 -15.07
C VAL A 225 -8.62 6.08 -14.65
N GLU A 226 -7.97 7.24 -14.70
CA GLU A 226 -8.57 8.54 -14.37
C GLU A 226 -9.24 9.17 -15.61
N ASP A 227 -10.42 8.66 -15.96
CA ASP A 227 -11.16 8.90 -17.21
C ASP A 227 -12.33 9.90 -17.11
N LEU A 228 -12.37 10.72 -16.05
CA LEU A 228 -13.41 11.75 -15.88
C LEU A 228 -13.15 13.06 -16.64
N ASP A 229 -11.90 13.31 -17.04
CA ASP A 229 -11.55 14.46 -17.88
C ASP A 229 -11.28 13.96 -19.33
N ARG A 230 -10.44 14.66 -20.08
CA ARG A 230 -10.16 14.38 -21.48
C ARG A 230 -9.65 12.95 -21.71
N VAL A 231 -10.50 12.10 -22.29
CA VAL A 231 -10.15 10.77 -22.79
C VAL A 231 -9.82 10.82 -24.28
N ARG A 232 -8.70 10.20 -24.69
CA ARG A 232 -8.38 9.95 -26.09
C ARG A 232 -8.82 8.52 -26.45
N PRO A 233 -9.59 8.32 -27.54
CA PRO A 233 -10.04 6.98 -27.93
C PRO A 233 -8.89 5.96 -28.04
N GLY A 234 -9.10 4.81 -27.40
CA GLY A 234 -8.13 3.69 -27.34
C GLY A 234 -6.85 3.97 -26.53
N ALA A 235 -6.70 5.13 -25.90
CA ALA A 235 -5.51 5.42 -25.09
C ALA A 235 -5.41 4.51 -23.87
N GLU A 236 -6.52 4.26 -23.16
CA GLU A 236 -6.56 3.31 -22.04
C GLU A 236 -6.00 1.94 -22.46
N GLN A 237 -6.55 1.35 -23.53
CA GLN A 237 -6.11 0.04 -24.00
C GLN A 237 -4.60 0.02 -24.34
N ARG A 238 -4.10 1.04 -25.05
CA ARG A 238 -2.68 1.13 -25.42
C ARG A 238 -1.78 1.30 -24.19
N GLN A 239 -2.20 2.10 -23.21
CA GLN A 239 -1.51 2.29 -21.93
C GLN A 239 -1.40 0.97 -21.14
N LEU A 240 -2.51 0.22 -21.03
CA LEU A 240 -2.55 -1.07 -20.33
C LEU A 240 -1.69 -2.11 -21.05
N GLU A 241 -1.73 -2.16 -22.38
CA GLU A 241 -0.85 -3.00 -23.19
C GLU A 241 0.61 -2.68 -22.93
N ASP A 242 0.95 -1.41 -22.67
CA ASP A 242 2.36 -1.02 -22.55
C ASP A 242 2.99 -1.04 -21.17
N LEU A 243 2.16 -1.06 -20.14
CA LEU A 243 2.52 -1.60 -18.84
C LEU A 243 2.78 -3.12 -18.91
N ARG A 244 1.89 -3.90 -19.55
CA ARG A 244 2.10 -5.35 -19.70
C ARG A 244 3.34 -5.68 -20.53
N ALA A 245 3.59 -4.92 -21.59
CA ALA A 245 4.77 -5.09 -22.44
C ALA A 245 6.07 -4.99 -21.65
N VAL A 246 6.18 -4.06 -20.70
CA VAL A 246 7.36 -3.90 -19.85
C VAL A 246 7.38 -4.86 -18.65
N GLY A 247 6.36 -5.71 -18.48
CA GLY A 247 6.28 -6.70 -17.40
C GLY A 247 5.65 -6.20 -16.10
N ILE A 248 4.83 -5.14 -16.16
CA ILE A 248 4.01 -4.71 -15.01
C ILE A 248 2.69 -5.48 -15.02
N GLU A 249 2.42 -6.11 -13.89
CA GLU A 249 1.15 -6.76 -13.56
C GLU A 249 0.51 -6.03 -12.38
N TRP A 250 -0.81 -5.88 -12.41
CA TRP A 250 -1.58 -5.23 -11.36
C TRP A 250 -2.70 -6.16 -10.87
N ASP A 251 -3.14 -5.91 -9.65
CA ASP A 251 -4.24 -6.65 -9.05
C ASP A 251 -5.57 -6.22 -9.69
N GLU A 252 -6.36 -7.19 -10.13
CA GLU A 252 -7.73 -6.96 -10.56
C GLU A 252 -8.66 -6.62 -9.37
N PRO A 253 -9.75 -5.87 -9.58
CA PRO A 253 -10.18 -5.31 -10.86
C PRO A 253 -9.41 -4.03 -11.27
N LEU A 254 -9.32 -3.80 -12.58
CA LEU A 254 -8.97 -2.48 -13.11
C LEU A 254 -10.04 -1.46 -12.71
N VAL A 255 -9.63 -0.34 -12.10
CA VAL A 255 -10.55 0.69 -11.62
C VAL A 255 -10.75 1.76 -12.69
N ARG A 256 -12.00 2.15 -13.00
CA ARG A 256 -12.32 3.32 -13.84
C ARG A 256 -13.13 4.33 -13.06
N GLN A 257 -12.75 5.60 -13.10
CA GLN A 257 -13.42 6.65 -12.32
C GLN A 257 -14.82 6.97 -12.87
N SER A 258 -15.03 6.85 -14.18
CA SER A 258 -16.34 7.04 -14.81
C SER A 258 -17.41 6.08 -14.29
N GLU A 259 -17.03 4.91 -13.79
CA GLU A 259 -17.93 3.90 -13.22
C GLU A 259 -18.29 4.17 -11.74
N ARG A 260 -17.77 5.24 -11.15
CA ARG A 260 -17.71 5.44 -9.69
C ARG A 260 -18.34 6.76 -9.21
N THR A 261 -19.09 7.43 -10.07
CA THR A 261 -19.66 8.76 -9.77
C THR A 261 -20.50 8.80 -8.50
N GLY A 262 -21.22 7.71 -8.18
CA GLY A 262 -22.02 7.61 -6.96
C GLY A 262 -21.23 7.74 -5.66
N LEU A 263 -19.94 7.36 -5.64
CA LEU A 263 -19.08 7.55 -4.47
C LEU A 263 -18.66 9.01 -4.32
N TYR A 264 -18.45 9.71 -5.43
CA TYR A 264 -18.11 11.13 -5.42
C TYR A 264 -19.32 11.97 -5.00
N ASP A 265 -20.52 11.60 -5.47
CA ASP A 265 -21.78 12.19 -5.04
C ASP A 265 -21.98 12.05 -3.52
N GLU A 266 -21.77 10.83 -2.99
CA GLU A 266 -21.89 10.54 -1.57
C GLU A 266 -20.82 11.27 -0.72
N ALA A 267 -19.58 11.34 -1.19
CA ALA A 267 -18.51 12.08 -0.51
C ALA A 267 -18.87 13.57 -0.40
N ALA A 268 -19.30 14.18 -1.51
CA ALA A 268 -19.72 15.58 -1.52
C ALA A 268 -20.93 15.82 -0.62
N ARG A 269 -21.91 14.91 -0.59
CA ARG A 269 -23.08 14.98 0.29
C ARG A 269 -22.67 14.97 1.76
N ARG A 270 -21.82 14.03 2.18
CA ARG A 270 -21.37 13.90 3.58
C ARG A 270 -20.55 15.11 4.05
N LEU A 271 -19.69 15.64 3.17
CA LEU A 271 -18.98 16.89 3.45
C LEU A 271 -19.97 18.07 3.59
N ALA A 272 -21.00 18.13 2.73
CA ALA A 272 -22.01 19.18 2.78
C ALA A 272 -22.85 19.14 4.06
N GLU A 273 -23.21 17.95 4.54
CA GLU A 273 -23.94 17.75 5.82
C GLU A 273 -23.18 18.27 7.03
N ARG A 274 -21.85 18.40 6.93
CA ARG A 274 -20.98 18.96 7.95
C ARG A 274 -20.70 20.45 7.74
N GLY A 275 -21.37 21.10 6.78
CA GLY A 275 -21.18 22.51 6.45
C GLY A 275 -19.87 22.81 5.70
N LEU A 276 -19.19 21.77 5.20
CA LEU A 276 -17.87 21.88 4.56
C LEU A 276 -17.94 22.15 3.06
N VAL A 277 -19.14 22.28 2.47
CA VAL A 277 -19.31 22.51 1.03
C VAL A 277 -20.14 23.76 0.78
N TYR A 278 -19.74 24.56 -0.20
CA TYR A 278 -20.50 25.73 -0.65
C TYR A 278 -20.41 25.92 -2.17
N GLU A 279 -21.40 26.65 -2.71
CA GLU A 279 -21.50 26.99 -4.12
C GLU A 279 -20.57 28.15 -4.49
N CYS A 280 -19.86 28.02 -5.61
CA CYS A 280 -18.99 29.03 -6.17
C CYS A 280 -19.44 29.41 -7.58
N TYR A 281 -19.57 30.72 -7.78
CA TYR A 281 -20.05 31.33 -9.03
C TYR A 281 -18.95 32.07 -9.80
N CYS A 282 -17.71 31.98 -9.30
CA CYS A 282 -16.57 32.65 -9.90
C CYS A 282 -16.14 31.96 -11.20
N THR A 283 -15.84 32.76 -12.21
CA THR A 283 -15.11 32.29 -13.39
C THR A 283 -13.62 32.14 -13.09
N ARG A 284 -12.90 31.36 -13.90
CA ARG A 284 -11.43 31.24 -13.75
C ARG A 284 -10.73 32.61 -13.86
N ARG A 285 -11.23 33.47 -14.77
CA ARG A 285 -10.72 34.83 -14.95
C ARG A 285 -10.91 35.65 -13.67
N GLU A 286 -12.10 35.65 -13.08
CA GLU A 286 -12.38 36.38 -11.83
C GLU A 286 -11.48 35.93 -10.68
N ILE A 287 -11.17 34.63 -10.59
CA ILE A 287 -10.25 34.10 -9.56
C ILE A 287 -8.82 34.57 -9.81
N GLN A 288 -8.36 34.56 -11.06
CA GLN A 288 -7.01 35.01 -11.42
C GLN A 288 -6.82 36.52 -11.24
N GLU A 289 -7.87 37.31 -11.44
CA GLU A 289 -7.86 38.77 -11.29
C GLU A 289 -8.10 39.22 -9.84
N ALA A 290 -8.48 38.30 -8.94
CA ALA A 290 -8.74 38.64 -7.55
C ALA A 290 -7.45 38.97 -6.78
N PRO A 291 -7.48 39.94 -5.85
CA PRO A 291 -6.36 40.19 -4.95
C PRO A 291 -6.05 38.94 -4.11
N SER A 292 -4.86 38.37 -4.30
CA SER A 292 -4.36 37.25 -3.52
C SER A 292 -3.60 37.75 -2.29
N ALA A 293 -3.72 37.05 -1.16
CA ALA A 293 -2.91 37.36 0.02
C ALA A 293 -1.40 37.25 -0.32
N PRO A 294 -0.49 37.98 0.38
CA PRO A 294 0.95 38.01 0.08
C PRO A 294 1.67 36.66 0.06
N HIS A 295 1.03 35.60 0.59
CA HIS A 295 1.55 34.23 0.67
C HIS A 295 0.63 33.19 0.02
N ALA A 296 -0.42 33.62 -0.67
CA ALA A 296 -1.29 32.71 -1.40
C ALA A 296 -0.60 32.26 -2.69
N ALA A 297 -0.66 30.96 -2.99
CA ALA A 297 -0.15 30.43 -4.24
C ALA A 297 -0.85 31.11 -5.44
N PRO A 298 -0.15 31.33 -6.57
CA PRO A 298 -0.77 31.88 -7.77
C PRO A 298 -2.02 31.08 -8.16
N GLY A 299 -3.17 31.76 -8.26
CA GLY A 299 -4.45 31.13 -8.60
C GLY A 299 -5.22 30.50 -7.44
N ALA A 300 -4.77 30.66 -6.19
CA ALA A 300 -5.51 30.24 -5.01
C ALA A 300 -6.87 30.95 -4.92
N TYR A 301 -7.89 30.25 -4.46
CA TYR A 301 -9.23 30.82 -4.36
C TYR A 301 -9.30 31.92 -3.27
N PRO A 302 -9.79 33.14 -3.59
CA PRO A 302 -9.83 34.26 -2.65
C PRO A 302 -10.97 34.19 -1.59
N GLY A 303 -11.83 33.16 -1.63
CA GLY A 303 -12.95 33.03 -0.68
C GLY A 303 -14.19 33.86 -1.03
N THR A 304 -14.28 34.45 -2.23
CA THR A 304 -15.35 35.39 -2.61
C THR A 304 -16.78 34.87 -2.40
N CYS A 305 -17.02 33.58 -2.64
CA CYS A 305 -18.36 32.98 -2.54
C CYS A 305 -18.59 32.25 -1.21
N ARG A 306 -17.62 32.29 -0.28
CA ARG A 306 -17.60 31.43 0.90
C ARG A 306 -18.77 31.70 1.84
N ASP A 307 -19.09 32.96 2.10
CA ASP A 307 -20.06 33.37 3.13
C ASP A 307 -21.24 34.16 2.54
N LEU A 308 -21.61 33.86 1.29
CA LEU A 308 -22.73 34.51 0.61
C LEU A 308 -24.08 34.20 1.28
N THR A 309 -24.92 35.23 1.35
CA THR A 309 -26.34 35.14 1.71
C THR A 309 -27.15 34.39 0.63
N GLU A 310 -28.35 33.93 0.97
CA GLU A 310 -29.19 33.21 0.01
C GLU A 310 -29.58 34.07 -1.21
N ALA A 311 -29.80 35.38 -1.01
CA ALA A 311 -30.08 36.30 -2.11
C ALA A 311 -28.90 36.43 -3.08
N GLU A 312 -27.66 36.47 -2.56
CA GLU A 312 -26.44 36.51 -3.37
C GLU A 312 -26.19 35.18 -4.09
N ARG A 313 -26.52 34.05 -3.45
CA ARG A 313 -26.47 32.73 -4.07
C ARG A 313 -27.45 32.60 -5.22
N GLU A 314 -28.68 33.07 -5.05
CA GLU A 314 -29.68 33.08 -6.13
C GLU A 314 -29.21 33.91 -7.33
N ALA A 315 -28.66 35.11 -7.07
CA ALA A 315 -28.05 35.93 -8.12
C ALA A 315 -26.84 35.24 -8.78
N GLY A 316 -26.02 34.55 -7.99
CA GLY A 316 -24.89 33.75 -8.47
C GLY A 316 -25.33 32.59 -9.38
N ARG A 317 -26.38 31.86 -8.99
CA ARG A 317 -26.98 30.78 -9.79
C ARG A 317 -27.50 31.30 -11.12
N ALA A 318 -28.21 32.42 -11.11
CA ALA A 318 -28.66 33.08 -12.34
C ALA A 318 -27.48 33.46 -13.25
N LYS A 319 -26.42 34.06 -12.68
CA LYS A 319 -25.21 34.44 -13.42
C LYS A 319 -24.53 33.27 -14.13
N VAL A 320 -24.38 32.12 -13.46
CA VAL A 320 -23.72 30.95 -14.08
C VAL A 320 -24.65 30.22 -15.04
N ALA A 321 -25.96 30.23 -14.80
CA ALA A 321 -26.96 29.69 -15.71
C ALA A 321 -26.95 30.43 -17.06
N ASP A 322 -26.79 31.76 -17.07
CA ASP A 322 -26.62 32.56 -18.30
C ASP A 322 -25.36 32.15 -19.11
N LEU A 323 -24.40 31.49 -18.47
CA LEU A 323 -23.20 30.93 -19.11
C LEU A 323 -23.34 29.45 -19.48
N ASN A 324 -24.54 28.86 -19.36
CA ASN A 324 -24.80 27.42 -19.47
C ASN A 324 -23.92 26.59 -18.53
N ARG A 325 -23.77 27.03 -17.29
CA ARG A 325 -22.96 26.37 -16.26
C ARG A 325 -23.75 26.21 -14.98
N GLU A 326 -23.42 25.17 -14.24
CA GLU A 326 -23.83 25.02 -12.86
C GLU A 326 -22.86 25.76 -11.91
N PRO A 327 -23.29 26.05 -10.67
CA PRO A 327 -22.37 26.45 -9.62
C PRO A 327 -21.31 25.37 -9.40
N ALA A 328 -20.05 25.78 -9.27
CA ALA A 328 -19.01 24.85 -8.83
C ALA A 328 -19.21 24.57 -7.33
N LEU A 329 -18.88 23.36 -6.87
CA LEU A 329 -18.84 23.05 -5.45
C LEU A 329 -17.41 23.20 -4.96
N ARG A 330 -17.21 23.89 -3.83
CA ARG A 330 -15.90 24.04 -3.17
C ARG A 330 -15.93 23.47 -1.77
N LEU A 331 -14.78 22.93 -1.37
CA LEU A 331 -14.51 22.58 0.01
C LEU A 331 -14.25 23.87 0.81
N ARG A 332 -14.86 23.99 1.98
CA ARG A 332 -14.49 24.95 3.01
C ARG A 332 -13.34 24.32 3.81
N ALA A 333 -12.09 24.67 3.46
CA ALA A 333 -10.94 23.95 4.01
C ALA A 333 -10.69 24.23 5.51
N ASP A 334 -11.04 25.42 5.99
CA ASP A 334 -10.84 25.96 7.35
C ASP A 334 -9.40 25.93 7.91
N VAL A 335 -8.45 25.40 7.15
CA VAL A 335 -7.01 25.50 7.36
C VAL A 335 -6.37 26.19 6.17
N SER A 336 -5.25 26.88 6.41
CA SER A 336 -4.46 27.54 5.35
C SER A 336 -3.25 26.73 4.91
N THR A 337 -2.74 25.84 5.77
CA THR A 337 -1.66 24.91 5.46
C THR A 337 -1.95 23.52 6.03
N TYR A 338 -1.32 22.51 5.45
CA TYR A 338 -1.33 21.15 5.95
C TYR A 338 0.05 20.54 5.74
N ARG A 339 0.42 19.57 6.59
CA ARG A 339 1.74 18.93 6.55
C ARG A 339 1.59 17.46 6.26
N VAL A 340 2.45 16.96 5.37
CA VAL A 340 2.55 15.54 5.02
C VAL A 340 4.01 15.10 5.12
N ARG A 341 4.21 13.80 5.30
CA ARG A 341 5.51 13.17 5.16
C ARG A 341 5.60 12.53 3.77
N ASP A 342 6.58 12.98 3.00
CA ASP A 342 7.01 12.35 1.77
C ASP A 342 8.30 11.58 2.01
N ARG A 343 8.43 10.42 1.37
CA ARG A 343 9.58 9.54 1.52
C ARG A 343 10.89 10.18 1.09
N PHE A 344 10.89 11.00 0.04
CA PHE A 344 12.09 11.58 -0.54
C PHE A 344 12.24 13.07 -0.20
N ALA A 345 11.16 13.83 -0.24
CA ALA A 345 11.14 15.24 0.13
C ALA A 345 11.07 15.48 1.65
N GLY A 346 10.83 14.44 2.45
CA GLY A 346 10.72 14.55 3.90
C GLY A 346 9.44 15.24 4.34
N SER A 347 9.53 16.12 5.35
CA SER A 347 8.36 16.86 5.83
C SER A 347 8.00 18.00 4.88
N VAL A 348 6.82 17.92 4.26
CA VAL A 348 6.34 18.90 3.28
C VAL A 348 5.11 19.61 3.85
N GLU A 349 5.23 20.91 4.06
CA GLU A 349 4.11 21.78 4.41
C GLU A 349 3.71 22.60 3.18
N GLY A 350 2.41 22.67 2.88
CA GLY A 350 1.93 23.41 1.74
C GLY A 350 0.55 24.00 1.96
N ALA A 351 0.22 24.97 1.10
CA ALA A 351 -1.04 25.70 1.16
C ALA A 351 -2.24 24.80 0.86
N VAL A 352 -3.28 24.97 1.67
CA VAL A 352 -4.60 24.39 1.45
C VAL A 352 -5.57 25.54 1.24
N ASP A 353 -6.15 25.59 0.06
CA ASP A 353 -7.21 26.53 -0.30
C ASP A 353 -8.55 25.80 -0.40
N ASP A 354 -9.61 26.56 -0.68
CA ASP A 354 -10.95 26.01 -0.90
C ASP A 354 -11.02 25.32 -2.26
N ILE A 355 -10.49 24.11 -2.30
CA ILE A 355 -10.39 23.30 -3.52
C ILE A 355 -11.77 23.08 -4.16
N VAL A 356 -11.80 23.05 -5.48
CA VAL A 356 -13.00 22.64 -6.23
C VAL A 356 -13.24 21.16 -6.00
N LEU A 357 -14.45 20.80 -5.58
CA LEU A 357 -14.95 19.43 -5.47
C LEU A 357 -15.69 19.03 -6.75
N ARG A 358 -16.57 19.90 -7.26
CA ARG A 358 -17.28 19.74 -8.54
C ARG A 358 -17.11 20.99 -9.37
N ARG A 359 -16.77 20.83 -10.64
CA ARG A 359 -16.66 21.94 -11.59
C ARG A 359 -18.06 22.41 -12.00
N GLY A 360 -18.15 23.64 -12.51
CA GLY A 360 -19.41 24.19 -13.03
C GLY A 360 -19.89 23.59 -14.35
N ASP A 361 -19.17 22.62 -14.92
CA ASP A 361 -19.64 21.78 -16.03
C ASP A 361 -20.10 20.39 -15.55
N GLY A 362 -20.26 20.20 -14.24
CA GLY A 362 -20.76 18.97 -13.63
C GLY A 362 -19.68 17.92 -13.35
N VAL A 363 -18.47 18.05 -13.92
CA VAL A 363 -17.40 17.06 -13.75
C VAL A 363 -16.80 17.14 -12.34
N TRP A 364 -16.69 15.99 -11.66
CA TRP A 364 -16.01 15.88 -10.38
C TRP A 364 -14.51 16.18 -10.50
N ALA A 365 -13.98 16.99 -9.60
CA ALA A 365 -12.62 17.50 -9.70
C ALA A 365 -11.58 16.50 -9.19
N TYR A 366 -10.38 16.52 -9.79
CA TYR A 366 -9.27 15.61 -9.51
C TYR A 366 -8.99 15.40 -8.01
N ASN A 367 -8.93 16.48 -7.21
CA ASN A 367 -8.64 16.35 -5.78
C ASN A 367 -9.67 15.49 -5.04
N LEU A 368 -10.97 15.61 -5.38
CA LEU A 368 -12.00 14.80 -4.75
C LEU A 368 -11.89 13.35 -5.19
N VAL A 369 -11.93 13.11 -6.51
CA VAL A 369 -12.04 11.75 -7.06
C VAL A 369 -10.80 10.90 -6.75
N SER A 370 -9.61 11.52 -6.82
CA SER A 370 -8.35 10.85 -6.48
C SER A 370 -8.31 10.40 -5.02
N VAL A 371 -8.72 11.28 -4.09
CA VAL A 371 -8.73 10.96 -2.65
C VAL A 371 -9.82 9.95 -2.31
N VAL A 372 -11.03 10.11 -2.84
CA VAL A 372 -12.14 9.18 -2.58
C VAL A 372 -11.78 7.77 -3.04
N ASP A 373 -11.16 7.64 -4.22
CA ASP A 373 -10.74 6.33 -4.74
C ASP A 373 -9.55 5.74 -3.99
N ASP A 374 -8.56 6.57 -3.59
CA ASP A 374 -7.47 6.11 -2.74
C ASP A 374 -8.02 5.53 -1.43
N CYS A 375 -8.97 6.21 -0.79
CA CYS A 375 -9.62 5.71 0.44
C CYS A 375 -10.43 4.43 0.17
N ALA A 376 -11.27 4.42 -0.87
CA ALA A 376 -12.15 3.30 -1.19
C ALA A 376 -11.40 2.00 -1.51
N PHE A 377 -10.19 2.10 -2.08
CA PHE A 377 -9.31 0.97 -2.38
C PHE A 377 -8.22 0.74 -1.34
N ALA A 378 -8.29 1.42 -0.19
CA ALA A 378 -7.30 1.28 0.90
C ALA A 378 -5.86 1.52 0.46
N VAL A 379 -5.69 2.51 -0.41
CA VAL A 379 -4.40 2.95 -0.89
C VAL A 379 -3.72 3.75 0.20
N ASP A 380 -2.64 3.21 0.75
CA ASP A 380 -1.79 3.85 1.75
C ASP A 380 -0.41 4.21 1.18
N GLN A 381 -0.09 3.84 -0.06
CA GLN A 381 1.17 4.22 -0.73
C GLN A 381 0.93 4.92 -2.08
N ILE A 382 1.31 6.19 -2.13
CA ILE A 382 1.07 7.08 -3.27
C ILE A 382 2.39 7.40 -3.95
N VAL A 383 2.71 6.65 -5.01
CA VAL A 383 3.84 6.95 -5.90
C VAL A 383 3.39 7.81 -7.08
N ARG A 384 4.02 8.96 -7.31
CA ARG A 384 3.74 9.85 -8.45
C ARG A 384 4.90 10.80 -8.73
N ALA A 385 4.85 11.51 -9.84
CA ALA A 385 5.88 12.48 -10.19
C ALA A 385 5.87 13.71 -9.26
N ASP A 386 7.05 14.31 -9.06
CA ASP A 386 7.30 15.43 -8.15
C ASP A 386 6.59 16.75 -8.48
N ASP A 387 6.10 16.93 -9.70
CA ASP A 387 5.22 18.05 -10.06
C ASP A 387 3.90 18.06 -9.27
N LEU A 388 3.51 16.91 -8.71
CA LEU A 388 2.32 16.78 -7.87
C LEU A 388 2.60 16.94 -6.37
N LEU A 389 3.86 17.17 -5.96
CA LEU A 389 4.26 17.30 -4.54
C LEU A 389 3.48 18.38 -3.81
N ALA A 390 3.33 19.55 -4.45
CA ALA A 390 2.57 20.68 -3.89
C ALA A 390 1.07 20.38 -3.70
N SER A 391 0.55 19.29 -4.28
CA SER A 391 -0.85 18.85 -4.13
C SER A 391 -1.04 17.86 -2.98
N ALA A 392 0.03 17.28 -2.42
CA ALA A 392 -0.10 16.30 -1.34
C ALA A 392 -0.75 16.89 -0.07
N PRO A 393 -0.38 18.09 0.42
CA PRO A 393 -1.01 18.70 1.59
C PRO A 393 -2.54 18.86 1.50
N ARG A 394 -3.05 19.39 0.38
CA ARG A 394 -4.50 19.59 0.18
C ARG A 394 -5.26 18.26 0.06
N GLN A 395 -4.66 17.24 -0.53
CA GLN A 395 -5.26 15.92 -0.64
C GLN A 395 -5.27 15.21 0.71
N ALA A 396 -4.18 15.29 1.49
CA ALA A 396 -4.13 14.74 2.84
C ALA A 396 -5.12 15.42 3.79
N HIS A 397 -5.32 16.74 3.67
CA HIS A 397 -6.37 17.45 4.40
C HIS A 397 -7.77 16.91 4.05
N LEU A 398 -8.05 16.72 2.76
CA LEU A 398 -9.31 16.12 2.32
C LEU A 398 -9.47 14.67 2.82
N THR A 399 -8.40 13.88 2.83
CA THR A 399 -8.39 12.52 3.41
C THR A 399 -8.79 12.57 4.89
N ALA A 400 -8.20 13.47 5.68
CA ALA A 400 -8.52 13.61 7.11
C ALA A 400 -10.00 13.98 7.33
N LEU A 401 -10.55 14.91 6.53
CA LEU A 401 -11.97 15.25 6.59
C LEU A 401 -12.87 14.05 6.21
N LEU A 402 -12.52 13.32 5.15
CA LEU A 402 -13.28 12.13 4.75
C LEU A 402 -13.24 11.03 5.82
N GLN A 403 -12.13 10.88 6.54
CA GLN A 403 -12.04 9.95 7.67
C GLN A 403 -13.05 10.28 8.76
N GLU A 404 -13.24 11.55 9.07
CA GLU A 404 -14.19 11.99 10.09
C GLU A 404 -15.65 11.85 9.65
N VAL A 405 -15.97 12.16 8.39
CA VAL A 405 -17.37 12.21 7.91
C VAL A 405 -17.83 10.89 7.28
N TRP A 406 -16.89 10.02 6.93
CA TRP A 406 -17.17 8.74 6.29
C TRP A 406 -16.10 7.66 6.64
N PRO A 407 -15.96 7.26 7.91
CA PRO A 407 -14.94 6.28 8.31
C PRO A 407 -15.00 4.96 7.52
N SER A 408 -16.21 4.50 7.19
CA SER A 408 -16.47 3.29 6.40
C SER A 408 -16.21 3.41 4.90
N LEU A 409 -15.67 4.54 4.42
CA LEU A 409 -15.16 4.67 3.06
C LEU A 409 -13.91 3.81 2.86
N TRP A 410 -13.08 3.66 3.89
CA TRP A 410 -11.81 2.95 3.76
C TRP A 410 -12.01 1.47 3.41
N GLY A 411 -11.58 1.08 2.21
CA GLY A 411 -11.78 -0.29 1.71
C GLY A 411 -13.18 -0.62 1.24
N ARG A 412 -14.06 0.37 1.07
CA ARG A 412 -15.47 0.14 0.73
C ARG A 412 -15.68 -0.65 -0.56
N ASP A 413 -14.78 -0.51 -1.54
CA ASP A 413 -14.91 -1.16 -2.84
C ASP A 413 -14.01 -2.40 -3.00
N VAL A 414 -13.68 -3.02 -1.87
CA VAL A 414 -12.99 -4.30 -1.82
C VAL A 414 -13.91 -5.56 -1.83
N PRO A 415 -15.25 -5.58 -2.14
CA PRO A 415 -15.99 -6.84 -2.21
C PRO A 415 -15.69 -7.70 -3.45
N GLY A 416 -14.98 -8.83 -3.28
CA GLY A 416 -14.97 -9.94 -4.25
C GLY A 416 -13.70 -10.17 -5.09
N TRP A 417 -12.50 -10.08 -4.50
CA TRP A 417 -11.30 -10.79 -4.98
C TRP A 417 -11.50 -12.33 -4.86
N GLU A 418 -12.54 -12.85 -5.52
CA GLU A 418 -13.04 -14.23 -5.43
C GLU A 418 -12.15 -15.20 -6.23
N GLY A 419 -11.06 -15.60 -5.60
CA GLY A 419 -10.37 -16.86 -5.86
C GLY A 419 -10.82 -17.98 -4.92
N ALA A 420 -12.11 -18.10 -4.58
CA ALA A 420 -12.69 -19.31 -3.97
C ALA A 420 -14.23 -19.25 -3.98
N ALA A 421 -14.83 -19.86 -5.01
CA ALA A 421 -16.17 -20.42 -5.09
C ALA A 421 -17.28 -19.85 -4.17
N ARG A 422 -18.18 -19.04 -4.72
CA ARG A 422 -19.57 -18.97 -4.24
C ARG A 422 -20.45 -19.96 -5.00
N SER A 423 -20.58 -21.16 -4.45
CA SER A 423 -21.75 -21.99 -4.70
C SER A 423 -22.97 -21.38 -4.01
N GLY A 424 -23.94 -20.96 -4.82
CA GLY A 424 -25.38 -20.99 -4.57
C GLY A 424 -25.91 -20.56 -3.20
N ARG A 425 -26.54 -19.38 -3.16
CA ARG A 425 -27.82 -19.22 -2.47
C ARG A 425 -28.64 -18.14 -3.18
N THR A 426 -29.85 -18.55 -3.52
CA THR A 426 -30.87 -17.81 -4.26
C THR A 426 -31.36 -16.61 -3.47
N ALA A 427 -31.67 -15.55 -4.21
CA ALA A 427 -32.41 -14.39 -3.76
C ALA A 427 -33.76 -14.81 -3.14
N ASP A 428 -34.10 -14.19 -2.02
CA ASP A 428 -35.49 -13.84 -1.73
C ASP A 428 -35.54 -12.52 -0.98
N GLY A 429 -36.51 -11.68 -1.39
CA GLY A 429 -36.62 -10.28 -1.05
C GLY A 429 -37.15 -10.00 0.36
N GLY A 430 -36.85 -8.80 0.84
CA GLY A 430 -37.40 -8.25 2.07
C GLY A 430 -36.95 -6.81 2.27
N SER A 431 -37.75 -5.87 1.77
CA SER A 431 -37.65 -4.45 2.11
C SER A 431 -38.05 -4.25 3.58
N SER A 432 -37.19 -3.60 4.36
CA SER A 432 -37.63 -2.83 5.52
C SER A 432 -36.64 -1.71 5.83
N ALA A 433 -37.15 -0.48 5.79
CA ALA A 433 -36.49 0.71 6.28
C ALA A 433 -36.37 0.70 7.82
N GLY A 434 -35.21 1.13 8.30
CA GLY A 434 -34.86 1.46 9.69
C GLY A 434 -33.35 1.76 9.67
N GLY A 435 -32.86 2.96 9.95
CA GLY A 435 -33.24 3.82 11.07
C GLY A 435 -32.38 3.45 12.27
N GLY A 436 -31.08 3.72 12.19
CA GLY A 436 -30.11 3.46 13.25
C GLY A 436 -28.69 3.82 12.79
N GLU A 437 -28.26 5.05 13.05
CA GLU A 437 -26.85 5.44 13.00
C GLU A 437 -26.10 4.62 14.06
N ALA A 438 -25.42 3.56 13.62
CA ALA A 438 -24.31 3.02 14.37
C ALA A 438 -23.17 4.03 14.29
N ALA A 439 -22.81 4.64 15.42
CA ALA A 439 -21.52 5.30 15.56
C ALA A 439 -20.45 4.21 15.48
N ASP A 440 -19.96 3.96 14.27
CA ASP A 440 -18.93 2.96 14.01
C ASP A 440 -17.63 3.36 14.73
N GLY A 441 -17.23 2.53 15.69
CA GLY A 441 -15.88 2.51 16.26
C GLY A 441 -14.85 2.00 15.26
N ALA A 442 -14.83 2.55 14.04
CA ALA A 442 -13.88 2.19 13.00
C ALA A 442 -12.48 2.64 13.43
N ALA A 443 -11.52 1.71 13.38
CA ALA A 443 -10.13 2.01 13.64
C ALA A 443 -9.64 3.13 12.69
N PRO A 444 -8.77 4.06 13.13
CA PRO A 444 -8.31 5.18 12.31
C PRO A 444 -7.67 4.70 11.00
N TRP A 445 -7.75 5.46 9.92
CA TRP A 445 -7.08 5.07 8.68
C TRP A 445 -5.55 5.03 8.87
N PRO A 446 -4.81 4.18 8.14
CA PRO A 446 -3.35 4.17 8.20
C PRO A 446 -2.77 5.50 7.72
N GLU A 447 -1.54 5.81 8.14
CA GLU A 447 -0.81 6.95 7.59
C GLU A 447 -0.51 6.71 6.11
N ILE A 448 -0.80 7.71 5.27
CA ILE A 448 -0.53 7.65 3.83
C ILE A 448 0.93 7.98 3.57
N GLU A 449 1.66 7.03 2.99
CA GLU A 449 3.02 7.19 2.49
C GLU A 449 3.00 7.87 1.11
N TYR A 450 3.47 9.12 1.04
CA TYR A 450 3.70 9.81 -0.23
C TYR A 450 5.13 9.52 -0.72
N ILE A 451 5.26 9.24 -2.02
CA ILE A 451 6.54 9.02 -2.70
C ILE A 451 6.54 9.80 -4.02
N HIS A 452 7.15 10.98 -4.01
CA HIS A 452 7.28 11.83 -5.19
C HIS A 452 8.60 11.59 -5.92
N VAL A 453 8.53 11.00 -7.11
CA VAL A 453 9.70 10.62 -7.91
C VAL A 453 10.08 11.73 -8.90
N PRO A 454 11.37 11.96 -9.20
CA PRO A 454 11.79 13.01 -10.12
C PRO A 454 11.13 12.89 -11.49
N LEU A 455 10.70 14.02 -12.05
CA LEU A 455 10.17 14.09 -13.41
C LEU A 455 11.18 13.62 -14.46
N ALA A 456 10.65 13.08 -15.55
CA ALA A 456 11.39 12.96 -16.80
C ALA A 456 11.30 14.29 -17.58
N LEU A 457 12.46 14.81 -17.99
CA LEU A 457 12.60 16.07 -18.69
C LEU A 457 13.12 15.86 -20.11
N ASN A 458 12.82 16.76 -21.02
CA ASN A 458 13.50 16.86 -22.31
C ASN A 458 14.89 17.51 -22.13
N THR A 459 15.69 17.56 -23.20
CA THR A 459 17.04 18.15 -23.20
C THR A 459 17.07 19.66 -22.91
N ASN A 460 15.90 20.34 -22.96
CA ASN A 460 15.74 21.74 -22.57
C ASN A 460 15.33 21.91 -21.09
N GLY A 461 15.30 20.83 -20.30
CA GLY A 461 14.88 20.85 -18.90
C GLY A 461 13.37 21.04 -18.70
N GLN A 462 12.56 20.87 -19.74
CA GLN A 462 11.10 20.96 -19.64
C GLN A 462 10.50 19.57 -19.43
N ARG A 463 9.33 19.49 -18.78
CA ARG A 463 8.58 18.24 -18.65
C ARG A 463 8.41 17.57 -20.01
N LEU A 464 8.77 16.28 -20.06
CA LEU A 464 8.62 15.46 -21.26
C LEU A 464 7.16 15.37 -21.70
N ALA A 465 6.92 15.62 -22.98
CA ALA A 465 5.62 15.59 -23.61
C ALA A 465 5.73 15.10 -25.06
N LYS A 466 4.61 14.71 -25.66
CA LYS A 466 4.57 14.18 -27.04
C LYS A 466 5.20 15.11 -28.10
N ARG A 467 5.22 16.42 -27.85
CA ARG A 467 5.87 17.40 -28.74
C ARG A 467 7.39 17.25 -28.83
N ASP A 468 7.99 16.51 -27.91
CA ASP A 468 9.44 16.32 -27.81
C ASP A 468 9.94 15.14 -28.67
N GLY A 469 9.08 14.55 -29.52
CA GLY A 469 9.46 13.56 -30.52
C GLY A 469 8.99 12.14 -30.18
N ALA A 470 9.80 11.14 -30.53
CA ALA A 470 9.52 9.73 -30.33
C ALA A 470 9.70 9.30 -28.86
N VAL A 471 8.88 9.83 -27.96
CA VAL A 471 9.03 9.72 -26.50
C VAL A 471 8.09 8.70 -25.87
N THR A 472 7.30 7.97 -26.65
CA THR A 472 6.46 6.87 -26.16
C THR A 472 7.09 5.52 -26.47
N LEU A 473 6.69 4.45 -25.76
CA LEU A 473 7.19 3.10 -26.07
C LEU A 473 6.90 2.75 -27.54
N ARG A 474 5.69 3.04 -28.04
CA ARG A 474 5.33 2.80 -29.44
C ARG A 474 6.25 3.53 -30.41
N ASP A 475 6.52 4.81 -30.17
CA ASP A 475 7.42 5.55 -31.06
C ASP A 475 8.85 4.97 -31.06
N ARG A 476 9.30 4.39 -29.94
CA ARG A 476 10.61 3.72 -29.87
C ARG A 476 10.60 2.39 -30.63
N LEU A 477 9.52 1.62 -30.52
CA LEU A 477 9.35 0.39 -31.29
C LEU A 477 9.32 0.68 -32.80
N ASP A 478 8.60 1.74 -33.22
CA ASP A 478 8.55 2.18 -34.62
C ASP A 478 9.92 2.68 -35.11
N ALA A 479 10.74 3.23 -34.21
CA ALA A 479 12.13 3.59 -34.48
C ALA A 479 13.10 2.39 -34.48
N GLY A 480 12.61 1.17 -34.26
CA GLY A 480 13.38 -0.07 -34.34
C GLY A 480 14.00 -0.55 -33.01
N GLU A 481 13.71 0.10 -31.88
CA GLU A 481 14.09 -0.43 -30.57
C GLU A 481 13.20 -1.62 -30.18
N SER A 482 13.77 -2.55 -29.41
CA SER A 482 12.99 -3.58 -28.73
C SER A 482 12.44 -3.08 -27.40
N ILE A 483 11.46 -3.79 -26.82
CA ILE A 483 10.98 -3.51 -25.46
C ILE A 483 12.13 -3.53 -24.45
N ALA A 484 13.06 -4.48 -24.60
CA ALA A 484 14.20 -4.61 -23.70
C ALA A 484 15.14 -3.38 -23.78
N ASP A 485 15.31 -2.78 -24.96
CA ASP A 485 16.12 -1.55 -25.11
C ASP A 485 15.48 -0.37 -24.39
N VAL A 486 14.15 -0.26 -24.46
CA VAL A 486 13.41 0.81 -23.77
C VAL A 486 13.43 0.58 -22.25
N VAL A 487 13.27 -0.66 -21.80
CA VAL A 487 13.37 -1.00 -20.37
C VAL A 487 14.77 -0.77 -19.84
N ASP A 488 15.83 -1.18 -20.56
CA ASP A 488 17.22 -0.90 -20.18
C ASP A 488 17.47 0.60 -20.05
N ARG A 489 16.92 1.41 -20.96
CA ARG A 489 17.01 2.87 -20.88
C ARG A 489 16.33 3.42 -19.61
N ILE A 490 15.14 2.92 -19.27
CA ILE A 490 14.47 3.31 -18.03
C ILE A 490 15.28 2.82 -16.82
N GLY A 491 15.81 1.60 -16.86
CA GLY A 491 16.68 1.04 -15.82
C GLY A 491 17.90 1.91 -15.58
N ARG A 492 18.60 2.35 -16.64
CA ARG A 492 19.76 3.25 -16.53
C ARG A 492 19.42 4.59 -15.89
N SER A 493 18.22 5.11 -16.11
CA SER A 493 17.73 6.31 -15.40
C SER A 493 17.52 6.11 -13.89
N LEU A 494 17.61 4.85 -13.43
CA LEU A 494 17.46 4.41 -12.05
C LEU A 494 18.76 3.77 -11.52
N GLY A 495 19.87 3.86 -12.26
CA GLY A 495 21.13 3.22 -11.89
C GLY A 495 21.18 1.70 -12.09
N VAL A 496 20.24 1.14 -12.87
CA VAL A 496 20.17 -0.31 -13.18
C VAL A 496 20.54 -0.55 -14.63
N GLU A 497 21.64 -1.28 -14.88
CA GLU A 497 22.07 -1.63 -16.23
C GLU A 497 21.51 -2.99 -16.66
N HIS A 498 21.30 -3.17 -17.97
CA HIS A 498 20.92 -4.43 -18.62
C HIS A 498 19.56 -5.00 -18.19
N ALA A 499 18.68 -4.17 -17.65
CA ALA A 499 17.32 -4.56 -17.33
C ALA A 499 16.53 -4.87 -18.61
N ARG A 500 15.81 -6.00 -18.62
CA ARG A 500 14.99 -6.42 -19.77
C ARG A 500 13.49 -6.36 -19.47
N SER A 501 13.13 -6.26 -18.20
CA SER A 501 11.76 -6.12 -17.69
C SER A 501 11.69 -5.20 -16.47
N ALA A 502 10.48 -4.76 -16.11
CA ALA A 502 10.22 -4.05 -14.86
C ALA A 502 10.65 -4.89 -13.64
N ALA A 503 10.53 -6.22 -13.71
CA ALA A 503 10.98 -7.13 -12.66
C ALA A 503 12.49 -7.07 -12.44
N ASP A 504 13.30 -6.96 -13.50
CA ASP A 504 14.75 -6.83 -13.38
C ASP A 504 15.12 -5.51 -12.67
N ILE A 505 14.44 -4.41 -13.02
CA ILE A 505 14.61 -3.13 -12.34
C ILE A 505 14.23 -3.27 -10.86
N ALA A 506 13.04 -3.83 -10.58
CA ALA A 506 12.54 -3.98 -9.22
C ALA A 506 13.45 -4.86 -8.35
N ALA A 507 14.05 -5.92 -8.90
CA ALA A 507 14.97 -6.80 -8.19
C ALA A 507 16.32 -6.13 -7.84
N ALA A 508 16.73 -5.11 -8.61
CA ALA A 508 17.98 -4.40 -8.41
C ALA A 508 17.85 -3.16 -7.52
N LEU A 509 16.65 -2.61 -7.37
CA LEU A 509 16.42 -1.42 -6.56
C LEU A 509 16.35 -1.74 -5.06
N ASP A 510 16.90 -0.84 -4.24
CA ASP A 510 16.83 -0.93 -2.79
C ASP A 510 15.46 -0.43 -2.29
N PRO A 511 14.63 -1.30 -1.67
CA PRO A 511 13.32 -0.92 -1.18
C PRO A 511 13.38 0.00 0.04
N SER A 512 14.56 0.20 0.64
CA SER A 512 14.80 1.15 1.72
C SER A 512 15.29 2.52 1.24
N ALA A 513 15.37 2.73 -0.08
CA ALA A 513 15.76 4.02 -0.66
C ALA A 513 14.96 5.19 -0.06
N GLY A 514 15.67 6.29 0.18
CA GLY A 514 15.18 7.45 0.92
C GLY A 514 15.90 8.72 0.47
N PRO A 515 15.81 9.81 1.26
CA PRO A 515 16.48 11.06 0.93
C PRO A 515 17.99 10.82 0.80
N GLY A 516 18.59 11.24 -0.32
CA GLY A 516 20.02 11.07 -0.58
C GLY A 516 20.40 9.93 -1.53
N THR A 517 19.45 9.10 -1.98
CA THR A 517 19.71 8.08 -3.01
C THR A 517 19.97 8.75 -4.38
N GLU A 518 21.03 8.35 -5.09
CA GLU A 518 21.56 9.06 -6.28
C GLU A 518 20.52 9.21 -7.42
N TRP A 519 19.80 8.14 -7.77
CA TRP A 519 18.75 8.18 -8.80
C TRP A 519 17.43 8.82 -8.35
N VAL A 520 17.32 9.16 -7.05
CA VAL A 520 16.16 9.80 -6.44
C VAL A 520 16.29 11.33 -6.47
N LEU A 521 17.49 11.88 -6.63
CA LEU A 521 17.72 13.33 -6.52
C LEU A 521 17.66 14.07 -7.85
N GLU A 522 18.01 13.41 -8.95
CA GLU A 522 18.15 14.08 -10.25
C GLU A 522 16.99 13.74 -11.20
N PRO A 523 16.40 14.74 -11.88
CA PRO A 523 15.45 14.51 -12.96
C PRO A 523 16.07 13.68 -14.07
N TRP A 524 15.30 12.75 -14.64
CA TRP A 524 15.76 11.98 -15.78
C TRP A 524 15.67 12.84 -17.05
N VAL A 525 16.82 13.33 -17.54
CA VAL A 525 16.88 13.98 -18.85
C VAL A 525 16.84 12.91 -19.93
N VAL A 526 15.73 12.86 -20.66
CA VAL A 526 15.50 11.89 -21.71
C VAL A 526 16.13 12.40 -23.00
N ASP A 527 17.33 11.92 -23.27
CA ASP A 527 18.01 12.13 -24.55
C ASP A 527 17.71 10.98 -25.50
N LEU A 528 16.95 11.28 -26.56
CA LEU A 528 16.54 10.31 -27.57
C LEU A 528 17.19 10.67 -28.91
N PRO A 529 17.72 9.68 -29.64
CA PRO A 529 18.20 9.92 -31.00
C PRO A 529 17.03 10.42 -31.86
N ALA A 530 17.30 11.42 -32.70
CA ALA A 530 16.31 12.01 -33.58
C ALA A 530 15.63 10.92 -34.42
N THR A 531 14.29 10.96 -34.48
CA THR A 531 13.53 10.09 -35.39
C THR A 531 13.99 10.39 -36.82
N PRO A 532 14.37 9.39 -37.63
CA PRO A 532 14.65 9.63 -39.04
C PRO A 532 13.40 10.24 -39.71
N PRO A 533 13.54 11.29 -40.52
CA PRO A 533 12.38 11.91 -41.17
C PRO A 533 11.78 10.97 -42.21
N GLY A 534 10.54 10.54 -41.98
CA GLY A 534 9.70 9.81 -42.93
C GLY A 534 9.73 8.29 -42.74
N ALA A 535 8.75 7.79 -41.99
CA ALA A 535 8.19 6.45 -42.13
C ALA A 535 6.71 6.60 -42.52
#